data_AF-Q97XL4-F1
#
_entry.id   AF-Q97XL4-F1
#
_cell.length_a   1.000
_cell.length_b   1.000
_cell.length_c   1.000
_cell.angle_alpha   90.00
_cell.angle_beta   90.00
_cell.angle_gamma   90.00
#
_symmetry.space_group_name_H-M   'P 1'
#
loop_
_entity.id
_entity.type
_entity.pdbx_description
1 polymer ?
#
loop_
_entity_poly.entity_id
_entity_poly.type
_entity_poly.pdbx_seq_one_letter_code
_entity_poly.pdbx_strand_id
1 'polypeptide(L)'
;MVDDTHKIFQNCDEKNDIYYPICNKLQILCPRLVPGPLWRLSIANISRMSPQAALAICDSCSEIIEKISQYWMSLDRSGKCEVCNKLGREIDEVWLYCVIDENGNIVSNITTKENFTLTESRLYKGIAYLQRLELLCEKCHIAKHQGYALVHGRKQEALEQLAQIHKLDLNKTEELVKEAFFIHGKISKIKEWTIKIGELNGLDKELRLRVEELLNIMYRKGFFVDGRWLYYQYPNYYQEVEPRIIQETMTVLAKTSNKAGTTNVADKWIESLLEIIREELEPKGIRVLPHEFKLFIKYLLEDKKLSNLLQGMFNYALQGKSELFATYISLLDYDDLIGKWMVFVPTDLYPKIFRYMLEALEKAKLAYSAKIVSSRDQYTSKGELPIIIYVPVSFATSYIAEVAKVMKNTLENHHISKNMFFKPDLFTEKGIYSSNANYRSYIYIY
;
A
#
# COMPACT_ATOMS: atom_id res chain seq x y z
N MET A 1 13.38 -31.55 -4.80
CA MET A 1 12.42 -30.87 -3.90
C MET A 1 11.54 -29.86 -4.65
N VAL A 2 11.12 -30.14 -5.89
CA VAL A 2 10.23 -29.26 -6.69
C VAL A 2 8.86 -29.92 -6.92
N ASP A 3 8.68 -31.17 -6.48
CA ASP A 3 7.49 -31.98 -6.79
C ASP A 3 6.43 -31.98 -5.66
N ASP A 4 6.82 -31.67 -4.42
CA ASP A 4 5.88 -31.69 -3.27
C ASP A 4 5.03 -30.42 -3.14
N THR A 5 5.46 -29.29 -3.71
CA THR A 5 4.67 -28.05 -3.66
C THR A 5 3.46 -28.12 -4.58
N HIS A 6 3.50 -28.87 -5.69
CA HIS A 6 2.37 -28.93 -6.63
C HIS A 6 1.15 -29.68 -6.07
N LYS A 7 1.32 -30.65 -5.15
CA LYS A 7 0.22 -31.39 -4.54
C LYS A 7 -0.55 -30.59 -3.48
N ILE A 8 0.10 -29.66 -2.80
CA ILE A 8 -0.53 -28.89 -1.70
C ILE A 8 -1.55 -27.86 -2.24
N PHE A 9 -1.34 -27.32 -3.45
CA PHE A 9 -2.21 -26.29 -4.03
C PHE A 9 -3.52 -26.84 -4.64
N GLN A 10 -3.64 -28.15 -4.87
CA GLN A 10 -4.86 -28.76 -5.42
C GLN A 10 -6.01 -28.83 -4.41
N ASN A 11 -5.75 -28.57 -3.12
CA ASN A 11 -6.74 -28.76 -2.05
C ASN A 11 -7.45 -27.46 -1.63
N CYS A 12 -7.14 -26.29 -2.21
CA CYS A 12 -7.88 -25.06 -1.90
C CYS A 12 -9.20 -25.00 -2.69
N ASP A 13 -10.25 -25.56 -2.10
CA ASP A 13 -11.61 -25.62 -2.64
C ASP A 13 -12.61 -24.89 -1.72
N GLU A 14 -13.89 -24.90 -2.10
CA GLU A 14 -14.95 -24.20 -1.35
C GLU A 14 -15.13 -24.73 0.07
N LYS A 15 -14.87 -26.01 0.34
CA LYS A 15 -15.01 -26.60 1.69
C LYS A 15 -13.85 -26.22 2.60
N ASN A 16 -12.69 -25.99 1.99
CA ASN A 16 -11.45 -25.62 2.66
C ASN A 16 -11.23 -24.10 2.72
N ASP A 17 -12.08 -23.32 2.04
CA ASP A 17 -12.11 -21.87 2.15
C ASP A 17 -12.37 -21.44 3.60
N ILE A 18 -11.56 -20.52 4.10
CA ILE A 18 -11.66 -20.03 5.48
C ILE A 18 -13.00 -19.34 5.76
N TYR A 19 -13.66 -18.83 4.71
CA TYR A 19 -14.99 -18.23 4.79
C TYR A 19 -16.14 -19.26 4.69
N TYR A 20 -15.86 -20.55 4.52
CA TYR A 20 -16.88 -21.60 4.36
C TYR A 20 -17.99 -21.56 5.44
N PRO A 21 -17.71 -21.36 6.75
CA PRO A 21 -18.78 -21.30 7.77
C PRO A 21 -19.82 -20.19 7.52
N ILE A 22 -19.40 -19.10 6.88
CA ILE A 22 -20.26 -17.97 6.52
C ILE A 22 -20.88 -18.21 5.15
N CYS A 23 -20.10 -18.62 4.16
CA CYS A 23 -20.59 -18.86 2.81
C CYS A 23 -21.61 -19.99 2.74
N ASN A 24 -21.53 -20.98 3.63
CA ASN A 24 -22.55 -22.02 3.75
C ASN A 24 -23.91 -21.47 4.24
N LYS A 25 -23.91 -20.36 4.98
CA LYS A 25 -25.12 -19.63 5.42
C LYS A 25 -25.55 -18.59 4.38
N LEU A 26 -24.60 -18.05 3.60
CA LEU A 26 -24.79 -17.06 2.55
C LEU A 26 -24.48 -17.67 1.16
N GLN A 27 -25.28 -18.65 0.74
CA GLN A 27 -24.99 -19.50 -0.42
C GLN A 27 -25.05 -18.78 -1.78
N ILE A 28 -25.87 -17.74 -1.92
CA ILE A 28 -26.05 -16.99 -3.17
C ILE A 28 -24.93 -15.96 -3.39
N LEU A 29 -24.60 -15.16 -2.38
CA LEU A 29 -23.55 -14.14 -2.41
C LEU A 29 -22.81 -14.11 -1.07
N CYS A 30 -21.56 -14.57 -1.06
CA CYS A 30 -20.75 -14.59 0.15
C CYS A 30 -19.71 -13.44 0.15
N PRO A 31 -19.68 -12.58 1.20
CA PRO A 31 -18.68 -11.54 1.33
C PRO A 31 -17.35 -12.14 1.81
N ARG A 32 -16.47 -12.46 0.86
CA ARG A 32 -15.09 -12.89 1.15
C ARG A 32 -14.17 -11.68 1.13
N LEU A 33 -13.79 -11.19 2.31
CA LEU A 33 -12.93 -10.03 2.40
C LEU A 33 -11.49 -10.41 2.02
N VAL A 34 -10.87 -9.60 1.17
CA VAL A 34 -9.49 -9.80 0.72
C VAL A 34 -8.53 -9.58 1.90
N PRO A 35 -7.64 -10.54 2.22
CA PRO A 35 -6.60 -10.34 3.23
C PRO A 35 -5.79 -9.07 2.97
N GLY A 36 -5.48 -8.31 4.02
CA GLY A 36 -4.75 -7.04 3.93
C GLY A 36 -3.48 -7.09 3.07
N PRO A 37 -2.59 -8.10 3.22
CA PRO A 37 -1.39 -8.22 2.38
C PRO A 37 -1.64 -8.47 0.89
N LEU A 38 -2.83 -8.92 0.52
CA LEU A 38 -3.26 -9.16 -0.86
C LEU A 38 -4.14 -8.05 -1.41
N TRP A 39 -4.49 -7.07 -0.57
CA TRP A 39 -5.28 -5.93 -0.99
C TRP A 39 -4.64 -5.26 -2.20
N ARG A 40 -5.46 -4.92 -3.20
CA ARG A 40 -5.06 -4.32 -4.50
C ARG A 40 -4.27 -5.22 -5.47
N LEU A 41 -4.06 -6.50 -5.15
CA LEU A 41 -3.53 -7.49 -6.09
C LEU A 41 -4.68 -8.25 -6.76
N SER A 42 -5.06 -7.82 -7.96
CA SER A 42 -6.18 -8.41 -8.71
C SER A 42 -5.93 -8.33 -10.21
N ILE A 43 -6.60 -9.19 -10.98
CA ILE A 43 -6.56 -9.14 -12.45
C ILE A 43 -7.13 -7.80 -12.93
N ALA A 44 -8.22 -7.34 -12.32
CA ALA A 44 -8.87 -6.07 -12.62
C ALA A 44 -7.91 -4.87 -12.49
N ASN A 45 -7.02 -4.89 -11.51
CA ASN A 45 -6.09 -3.80 -11.28
C ASN A 45 -4.94 -3.82 -12.30
N ILE A 46 -4.33 -4.99 -12.52
CA ILE A 46 -3.22 -5.09 -13.48
C ILE A 46 -3.68 -4.93 -14.93
N SER A 47 -4.93 -5.29 -15.26
CA SER A 47 -5.48 -5.11 -16.61
C SER A 47 -5.66 -3.65 -17.02
N ARG A 48 -5.73 -2.73 -16.04
CA ARG A 48 -5.81 -1.28 -16.23
C ARG A 48 -4.44 -0.60 -16.23
N MET A 49 -3.39 -1.33 -15.85
CA MET A 49 -2.02 -0.82 -15.86
C MET A 49 -1.52 -0.66 -17.30
N SER A 50 -0.68 0.36 -17.51
CA SER A 50 0.10 0.58 -18.71
C SER A 50 1.15 -0.52 -18.85
N PRO A 51 1.28 -1.15 -20.04
CA PRO A 51 2.36 -2.10 -20.31
C PRO A 51 3.75 -1.54 -20.04
N GLN A 52 3.95 -0.23 -20.23
CA GLN A 52 5.22 0.45 -19.96
C GLN A 52 5.53 0.48 -18.46
N ALA A 53 4.54 0.83 -17.63
CA ALA A 53 4.72 0.84 -16.17
C ALA A 53 5.15 -0.52 -15.61
N ALA A 54 4.71 -1.62 -16.23
CA ALA A 54 5.03 -2.98 -15.84
C ALA A 54 6.53 -3.31 -15.91
N LEU A 55 7.30 -2.59 -16.73
CA LEU A 55 8.76 -2.74 -16.85
C LEU A 55 9.49 -2.37 -15.54
N ALA A 56 8.85 -1.62 -14.66
CA ALA A 56 9.35 -1.40 -13.31
C ALA A 56 9.40 -2.68 -12.46
N ILE A 57 8.56 -3.66 -12.76
CA ILE A 57 8.43 -4.92 -12.00
C ILE A 57 9.38 -5.98 -12.56
N CYS A 58 9.33 -6.19 -13.88
CA CYS A 58 10.19 -7.11 -14.62
C CYS A 58 10.22 -6.80 -16.12
N ASP A 59 11.28 -7.22 -16.81
CA ASP A 59 11.52 -6.88 -18.22
C ASP A 59 10.49 -7.52 -19.18
N SER A 60 9.96 -8.70 -18.83
CA SER A 60 8.95 -9.42 -19.62
C SER A 60 7.51 -9.10 -19.24
N CYS A 61 7.29 -8.22 -18.25
CA CYS A 61 5.97 -7.95 -17.68
C CYS A 61 5.05 -7.17 -18.64
N SER A 62 5.62 -6.40 -19.57
CA SER A 62 4.87 -5.53 -20.48
C SER A 62 3.89 -6.31 -21.37
N GLU A 63 4.35 -7.40 -21.98
CA GLU A 63 3.53 -8.25 -22.84
C GLU A 63 2.38 -8.92 -22.07
N ILE A 64 2.65 -9.34 -20.82
CA ILE A 64 1.64 -9.95 -19.94
C ILE A 64 0.51 -8.96 -19.69
N ILE A 65 0.85 -7.70 -19.38
CA ILE A 65 -0.11 -6.62 -19.12
C ILE A 65 -0.93 -6.27 -20.34
N GLU A 66 -0.33 -6.28 -21.53
CA GLU A 66 -1.08 -6.03 -22.77
C GLU A 66 -2.11 -7.13 -23.02
N LYS A 67 -1.69 -8.40 -22.94
CA LYS A 67 -2.57 -9.55 -23.17
C LYS A 67 -3.68 -9.66 -22.12
N ILE A 68 -3.37 -9.48 -20.84
CA ILE A 68 -4.39 -9.54 -19.79
C ILE A 68 -5.36 -8.36 -19.85
N SER A 69 -4.91 -7.19 -20.32
CA SER A 69 -5.79 -6.05 -20.59
C SER A 69 -6.79 -6.37 -21.69
N GLN A 70 -6.33 -6.94 -22.81
CA GLN A 70 -7.20 -7.36 -23.91
C GLN A 70 -8.23 -8.40 -23.46
N TYR A 71 -7.79 -9.43 -22.74
CA TYR A 71 -8.68 -10.41 -22.12
C TYR A 71 -9.73 -9.74 -21.24
N TRP A 72 -9.31 -8.93 -20.26
CA TRP A 72 -10.23 -8.31 -19.30
C TRP A 72 -11.26 -7.41 -19.98
N MET A 73 -10.84 -6.64 -20.99
CA MET A 73 -11.74 -5.75 -21.73
C MET A 73 -12.69 -6.52 -22.66
N SER A 74 -12.32 -7.72 -23.10
CA SER A 74 -13.16 -8.59 -23.95
C SER A 74 -14.33 -9.26 -23.21
N LEU A 75 -14.27 -9.33 -21.87
CA LEU A 75 -15.31 -9.98 -21.08
C LEU A 75 -16.68 -9.31 -21.26
N ASP A 76 -17.73 -10.12 -21.40
CA ASP A 76 -19.10 -9.64 -21.62
C ASP A 76 -19.63 -8.94 -20.35
N ARG A 77 -20.08 -7.69 -20.54
CA ARG A 77 -20.70 -6.84 -19.50
C ARG A 77 -22.16 -6.50 -19.81
N SER A 78 -22.75 -7.15 -20.81
CA SER A 78 -24.12 -6.94 -21.26
C SER A 78 -25.10 -7.99 -20.72
N GLY A 79 -24.60 -9.02 -20.03
CA GLY A 79 -25.37 -10.11 -19.46
C GLY A 79 -26.17 -9.76 -18.20
N LYS A 80 -26.78 -10.81 -17.62
CA LYS A 80 -27.48 -10.72 -16.34
C LYS A 80 -26.49 -10.90 -15.19
N CYS A 81 -26.72 -10.17 -14.10
CA CYS A 81 -26.10 -10.38 -12.81
C CYS A 81 -26.35 -11.82 -12.35
N GLU A 82 -25.28 -12.57 -12.14
CA GLU A 82 -25.31 -13.99 -11.77
C GLU A 82 -25.95 -14.22 -10.38
N VAL A 83 -26.05 -13.17 -9.56
CA VAL A 83 -26.62 -13.24 -8.20
C VAL A 83 -28.11 -12.92 -8.17
N CYS A 84 -28.55 -11.85 -8.84
CA CYS A 84 -29.93 -11.35 -8.72
C CYS A 84 -30.70 -11.24 -10.04
N ASN A 85 -30.13 -11.71 -11.15
CA ASN A 85 -30.72 -11.70 -12.49
C ASN A 85 -31.07 -10.30 -13.09
N LYS A 86 -30.75 -9.21 -12.41
CA LYS A 86 -30.81 -7.84 -12.96
C LYS A 86 -29.72 -7.62 -14.00
N LEU A 87 -29.71 -6.49 -14.70
CA LEU A 87 -28.63 -6.17 -15.64
C LEU A 87 -27.27 -6.14 -14.92
N GLY A 88 -26.34 -6.98 -15.35
CA GLY A 88 -24.95 -7.03 -14.88
C GLY A 88 -24.10 -6.00 -15.60
N ARG A 89 -23.08 -5.46 -14.94
CA ARG A 89 -22.13 -4.47 -15.51
C ARG A 89 -20.71 -4.59 -14.95
N GLU A 90 -20.56 -5.18 -13.79
CA GLU A 90 -19.28 -5.31 -13.08
C GLU A 90 -18.76 -6.73 -13.20
N ILE A 91 -17.54 -6.90 -13.72
CA ILE A 91 -16.83 -8.18 -13.64
C ILE A 91 -16.18 -8.27 -12.27
N ASP A 92 -16.49 -9.33 -11.55
CA ASP A 92 -16.01 -9.59 -10.21
C ASP A 92 -15.13 -10.84 -10.15
N GLU A 93 -14.14 -10.83 -9.26
CA GLU A 93 -13.21 -11.93 -9.05
C GLU A 93 -13.64 -12.77 -7.83
N VAL A 94 -13.91 -14.06 -8.05
CA VAL A 94 -14.30 -14.99 -6.97
C VAL A 94 -13.06 -15.66 -6.40
N TRP A 95 -12.55 -15.10 -5.31
CA TRP A 95 -11.40 -15.62 -4.57
C TRP A 95 -11.82 -16.57 -3.45
N LEU A 96 -11.08 -17.66 -3.26
CA LEU A 96 -11.09 -18.50 -2.06
C LEU A 96 -9.81 -18.26 -1.27
N TYR A 97 -9.88 -18.34 0.06
CA TYR A 97 -8.72 -18.15 0.93
C TYR A 97 -8.53 -19.37 1.82
N CYS A 98 -7.47 -20.13 1.57
CA CYS A 98 -7.12 -21.29 2.38
C CYS A 98 -5.89 -20.98 3.22
N VAL A 99 -5.85 -21.50 4.44
CA VAL A 99 -4.70 -21.36 5.34
C VAL A 99 -4.10 -22.73 5.57
N ILE A 100 -2.78 -22.81 5.51
CA ILE A 100 -2.01 -24.03 5.77
C ILE A 100 -1.05 -23.82 6.94
N ASP A 101 -0.82 -24.89 7.71
CA ASP A 101 0.21 -24.93 8.75
C ASP A 101 1.62 -25.14 8.17
N GLU A 102 2.63 -25.20 9.05
CA GLU A 102 4.03 -25.44 8.67
C GLU A 102 4.27 -26.79 7.96
N ASN A 103 3.36 -27.75 8.17
CA ASN A 103 3.40 -29.08 7.54
C ASN A 103 2.66 -29.10 6.19
N GLY A 104 2.05 -27.99 5.78
CA GLY A 104 1.26 -27.89 4.55
C GLY A 104 -0.17 -28.42 4.66
N ASN A 105 -0.67 -28.69 5.87
CA ASN A 105 -2.05 -29.13 6.08
C ASN A 105 -2.99 -27.94 6.14
N ILE A 106 -4.17 -28.08 5.53
CA ILE A 106 -5.22 -27.05 5.60
C ILE A 106 -5.76 -26.95 7.03
N VAL A 107 -5.86 -25.72 7.53
CA VAL A 107 -6.34 -25.40 8.87
C VAL A 107 -7.56 -24.49 8.82
N SER A 108 -8.65 -24.94 9.44
CA SER A 108 -9.90 -24.16 9.59
C SER A 108 -10.07 -23.57 10.99
N ASN A 109 -9.34 -24.10 11.98
CA ASN A 109 -9.47 -23.73 13.40
C ASN A 109 -8.93 -22.34 13.75
N ILE A 110 -8.20 -21.66 12.87
CA ILE A 110 -7.75 -20.28 13.14
C ILE A 110 -8.95 -19.35 13.39
N THR A 111 -10.10 -19.66 12.77
CA THR A 111 -11.34 -18.88 12.91
C THR A 111 -11.94 -18.96 14.32
N THR A 112 -11.66 -20.01 15.10
CA THR A 112 -12.21 -20.18 16.46
C THR A 112 -11.27 -19.68 17.57
N LYS A 113 -9.99 -19.43 17.28
CA LYS A 113 -9.04 -18.90 18.28
C LYS A 113 -9.36 -17.45 18.68
N GLU A 114 -9.69 -17.19 19.94
CA GLU A 114 -9.97 -15.81 20.40
C GLU A 114 -8.76 -14.88 20.26
N ASN A 115 -7.56 -15.37 20.59
CA ASN A 115 -6.32 -14.57 20.60
C ASN A 115 -5.33 -15.03 19.53
N PHE A 116 -5.60 -14.74 18.25
CA PHE A 116 -4.64 -14.99 17.16
C PHE A 116 -3.62 -13.84 17.07
N THR A 117 -2.39 -14.08 17.54
CA THR A 117 -1.33 -13.07 17.62
C THR A 117 -0.52 -12.95 16.32
N LEU A 118 0.26 -11.86 16.17
CA LEU A 118 1.18 -11.69 15.04
C LEU A 118 2.35 -12.69 15.07
N THR A 119 2.75 -13.15 16.25
CA THR A 119 3.80 -14.16 16.38
C THR A 119 3.30 -15.52 15.91
N GLU A 120 2.09 -15.90 16.31
CA GLU A 120 1.47 -17.16 15.84
C GLU A 120 1.18 -17.15 14.34
N SER A 121 0.82 -15.99 13.76
CA SER A 121 0.52 -15.92 12.33
C SER A 121 1.71 -16.26 11.43
N ARG A 122 2.94 -16.27 11.97
CA ARG A 122 4.16 -16.70 11.26
C ARG A 122 4.24 -18.21 11.04
N LEU A 123 3.48 -19.00 11.80
CA LEU A 123 3.40 -20.46 11.65
C LEU A 123 2.46 -20.89 10.51
N TYR A 124 1.85 -19.93 9.83
CA TYR A 124 0.82 -20.17 8.82
C TYR A 124 1.19 -19.51 7.51
N LYS A 125 0.73 -20.15 6.42
CA LYS A 125 0.79 -19.60 5.06
C LYS A 125 -0.61 -19.58 4.47
N GLY A 126 -0.84 -18.63 3.57
CA GLY A 126 -2.12 -18.47 2.90
C GLY A 126 -2.03 -18.84 1.41
N ILE A 127 -3.13 -19.37 0.88
CA ILE A 127 -3.36 -19.53 -0.56
C ILE A 127 -4.57 -18.67 -0.91
N ALA A 128 -4.39 -17.72 -1.83
CA ALA A 128 -5.49 -17.00 -2.46
C ALA A 128 -5.72 -17.61 -3.84
N TYR A 129 -6.86 -18.28 -4.00
CA TYR A 129 -7.20 -19.00 -5.23
C TYR A 129 -8.33 -18.28 -5.97
N LEU A 130 -8.03 -17.72 -7.14
CA LEU A 130 -9.04 -17.14 -8.03
C LEU A 130 -9.78 -18.26 -8.73
N GLN A 131 -10.98 -18.58 -8.24
CA GLN A 131 -11.76 -19.71 -8.70
C GLN A 131 -12.42 -19.43 -10.05
N ARG A 132 -13.04 -18.26 -10.20
CA ARG A 132 -13.77 -17.85 -11.40
C ARG A 132 -13.95 -16.34 -11.46
N LEU A 133 -14.45 -15.86 -12.59
CA LEU A 133 -15.00 -14.52 -12.75
C LEU A 133 -16.53 -14.61 -12.79
N GLU A 134 -17.21 -13.60 -12.26
CA GLU A 134 -18.68 -13.53 -12.32
C GLU A 134 -19.14 -12.11 -12.70
N LEU A 135 -20.25 -12.01 -13.44
CA LEU A 135 -20.87 -10.74 -13.79
C LEU A 135 -21.88 -10.34 -12.71
N LEU A 136 -21.68 -9.19 -12.08
CA LEU A 136 -22.54 -8.63 -11.04
C LEU A 136 -23.19 -7.31 -11.49
N CYS A 137 -24.35 -7.00 -10.92
CA CYS A 137 -24.87 -5.62 -10.94
C CYS A 137 -24.18 -4.80 -9.84
N GLU A 138 -24.20 -3.46 -9.96
CA GLU A 138 -23.53 -2.56 -9.00
C GLU A 138 -23.92 -2.86 -7.54
N LYS A 139 -25.21 -3.09 -7.27
CA LYS A 139 -25.69 -3.39 -5.92
C LYS A 139 -25.14 -4.72 -5.37
N CYS A 140 -25.06 -5.76 -6.20
CA CYS A 140 -24.49 -7.04 -5.77
C CYS A 140 -22.97 -6.95 -5.59
N HIS A 141 -22.29 -6.19 -6.46
CA HIS A 141 -20.86 -5.92 -6.34
C HIS A 141 -20.54 -5.19 -5.02
N ILE A 142 -21.27 -4.13 -4.68
CA ILE A 142 -21.06 -3.42 -3.39
C ILE A 142 -21.41 -4.30 -2.18
N ALA A 143 -22.46 -5.14 -2.28
CA ALA A 143 -22.85 -6.09 -1.23
C ALA A 143 -21.81 -7.19 -1.00
N LYS A 144 -21.09 -7.62 -2.04
CA LYS A 144 -19.97 -8.56 -1.92
C LYS A 144 -18.77 -7.91 -1.23
N HIS A 145 -18.42 -6.69 -1.64
CA HIS A 145 -17.27 -5.94 -1.14
C HIS A 145 -17.59 -5.09 0.09
N GLN A 146 -17.99 -5.73 1.18
CA GLN A 146 -18.37 -5.07 2.44
C GLN A 146 -17.27 -4.13 2.99
N GLY A 147 -15.99 -4.51 2.84
CA GLY A 147 -14.86 -3.64 3.23
C GLY A 147 -14.79 -2.35 2.40
N TYR A 148 -14.95 -2.45 1.08
CA TYR A 148 -14.99 -1.29 0.19
C TYR A 148 -16.23 -0.42 0.49
N ALA A 149 -17.39 -1.03 0.69
CA ALA A 149 -18.62 -0.34 1.04
C ALA A 149 -18.50 0.46 2.33
N LEU A 150 -17.84 -0.09 3.35
CA LEU A 150 -17.57 0.58 4.63
C LEU A 150 -16.74 1.86 4.43
N VAL A 151 -15.62 1.76 3.70
CA VAL A 151 -14.71 2.88 3.45
C VAL A 151 -15.38 4.00 2.65
N HIS A 152 -16.33 3.68 1.78
CA HIS A 152 -17.03 4.65 0.93
C HIS A 152 -18.39 5.11 1.51
N GLY A 153 -18.70 4.81 2.77
CA GLY A 153 -19.96 5.21 3.40
C GLY A 153 -21.22 4.53 2.84
N ARG A 154 -21.06 3.41 2.11
CA ARG A 154 -22.14 2.61 1.51
C ARG A 154 -22.46 1.34 2.31
N LYS A 155 -22.05 1.27 3.59
CA LYS A 155 -22.27 0.09 4.46
C LYS A 155 -23.74 -0.33 4.50
N GLN A 156 -24.66 0.61 4.71
CA GLN A 156 -26.09 0.31 4.85
C GLN A 156 -26.67 -0.30 3.57
N GLU A 157 -26.39 0.30 2.42
CA GLU A 157 -26.82 -0.20 1.10
C GLU A 157 -26.30 -1.62 0.84
N ALA A 158 -25.02 -1.87 1.16
CA ALA A 158 -24.39 -3.18 1.00
C ALA A 158 -25.05 -4.24 1.89
N LEU A 159 -25.39 -3.91 3.14
CA LEU A 159 -26.08 -4.80 4.07
C LEU A 159 -27.52 -5.09 3.63
N GLU A 160 -28.29 -4.07 3.24
CA GLU A 160 -29.67 -4.22 2.76
C GLU A 160 -29.75 -5.10 1.52
N GLN A 161 -28.85 -4.90 0.57
CA GLN A 161 -28.81 -5.71 -0.64
C GLN A 161 -28.43 -7.17 -0.32
N LEU A 162 -27.48 -7.39 0.58
CA LEU A 162 -27.10 -8.74 1.01
C LEU A 162 -28.28 -9.45 1.71
N ALA A 163 -28.96 -8.76 2.63
CA ALA A 163 -30.13 -9.26 3.33
C ALA A 163 -31.25 -9.62 2.35
N GLN A 164 -31.52 -8.75 1.36
CA GLN A 164 -32.52 -8.96 0.32
C GLN A 164 -32.22 -10.22 -0.52
N ILE A 165 -30.97 -10.41 -0.94
CA ILE A 165 -30.56 -11.56 -1.77
C ILE A 165 -30.84 -12.88 -1.05
N HIS A 166 -30.50 -12.94 0.24
CA HIS A 166 -30.61 -14.16 1.05
C HIS A 166 -31.94 -14.31 1.79
N LYS A 167 -32.85 -13.34 1.67
CA LYS A 167 -34.12 -13.29 2.42
C LYS A 167 -33.91 -13.39 3.94
N LEU A 168 -32.86 -12.74 4.43
CA LEU A 168 -32.55 -12.63 5.85
C LEU A 168 -33.00 -11.28 6.39
N ASP A 169 -33.22 -11.19 7.70
CA ASP A 169 -33.35 -9.89 8.34
C ASP A 169 -31.97 -9.19 8.43
N LEU A 170 -32.01 -7.87 8.63
CA LEU A 170 -30.81 -7.04 8.68
C LEU A 170 -29.90 -7.38 9.86
N ASN A 171 -30.46 -7.72 11.03
CA ASN A 171 -29.65 -8.03 12.21
C ASN A 171 -28.86 -9.31 11.96
N LYS A 172 -29.50 -10.35 11.43
CA LYS A 172 -28.83 -11.60 11.09
C LYS A 172 -27.76 -11.42 10.01
N THR A 173 -28.05 -10.58 9.03
CA THR A 173 -27.09 -10.25 7.97
C THR A 173 -25.87 -9.52 8.55
N GLU A 174 -26.08 -8.56 9.46
CA GLU A 174 -24.99 -7.84 10.10
C GLU A 174 -24.13 -8.76 10.99
N GLU A 175 -24.73 -9.71 11.71
CA GLU A 175 -23.98 -10.73 12.47
C GLU A 175 -23.01 -11.52 11.57
N LEU A 176 -23.49 -11.99 10.42
CA LEU A 176 -22.68 -12.75 9.46
C LEU A 176 -21.56 -11.90 8.84
N VAL A 177 -21.83 -10.63 8.56
CA VAL A 177 -20.80 -9.71 8.07
C VAL A 177 -19.76 -9.43 9.16
N LYS A 178 -20.16 -9.25 10.43
CA LYS A 178 -19.23 -9.12 11.57
C LYS A 178 -18.34 -10.36 11.70
N GLU A 179 -18.90 -11.56 11.53
CA GLU A 179 -18.13 -12.81 11.49
C GLU A 179 -17.09 -12.80 10.35
N ALA A 180 -17.46 -12.28 9.17
CA ALA A 180 -16.55 -12.17 8.01
C ALA A 180 -15.40 -11.19 8.26
N PHE A 181 -15.68 -10.04 8.90
CA PHE A 181 -14.65 -9.10 9.33
C PHE A 181 -13.74 -9.67 10.43
N PHE A 182 -14.27 -10.51 11.31
CA PHE A 182 -13.46 -11.20 12.32
C PHE A 182 -12.47 -12.19 11.68
N ILE A 183 -12.93 -12.98 10.71
CA ILE A 183 -12.06 -13.87 9.91
C ILE A 183 -11.00 -13.03 9.18
N HIS A 184 -11.41 -11.96 8.51
CA HIS A 184 -10.51 -11.03 7.82
C HIS A 184 -9.40 -10.50 8.75
N GLY A 185 -9.75 -10.03 9.94
CA GLY A 185 -8.79 -9.50 10.91
C GLY A 185 -7.72 -10.52 11.33
N LYS A 186 -8.03 -11.82 11.27
CA LYS A 186 -7.08 -12.90 11.55
C LYS A 186 -6.19 -13.18 10.35
N ILE A 187 -6.78 -13.46 9.19
CA ILE A 187 -6.00 -13.85 8.00
C ILE A 187 -5.13 -12.71 7.46
N SER A 188 -5.51 -11.45 7.71
CA SER A 188 -4.69 -10.27 7.39
C SER A 188 -3.38 -10.19 8.19
N LYS A 189 -3.23 -10.96 9.27
CA LYS A 189 -1.97 -11.08 10.02
C LYS A 189 -0.99 -12.07 9.39
N ILE A 190 -1.45 -12.95 8.50
CA ILE A 190 -0.60 -13.92 7.79
C ILE A 190 0.22 -13.16 6.74
N LYS A 191 1.55 -13.28 6.80
CA LYS A 191 2.48 -12.51 5.96
C LYS A 191 3.02 -13.27 4.75
N GLU A 192 2.73 -14.57 4.64
CA GLU A 192 3.14 -15.40 3.51
C GLU A 192 1.90 -15.88 2.76
N TRP A 193 1.62 -15.28 1.60
CA TRP A 193 0.56 -15.70 0.70
C TRP A 193 1.12 -16.18 -0.64
N THR A 194 0.46 -17.20 -1.21
CA THR A 194 0.64 -17.61 -2.59
C THR A 194 -0.64 -17.34 -3.36
N ILE A 195 -0.53 -16.66 -4.49
CA ILE A 195 -1.65 -16.40 -5.40
C ILE A 195 -1.72 -17.53 -6.42
N LYS A 196 -2.91 -18.07 -6.64
CA LYS A 196 -3.21 -19.11 -7.62
C LYS A 196 -4.40 -18.71 -8.48
N ILE A 197 -4.34 -19.00 -9.77
CA ILE A 197 -5.42 -18.71 -10.72
C ILE A 197 -5.96 -20.02 -11.28
N GLY A 198 -7.23 -20.31 -10.99
CA GLY A 198 -7.98 -21.43 -11.56
C GLY A 198 -8.27 -21.24 -13.04
N GLU A 199 -8.87 -22.24 -13.69
CA GLU A 199 -9.22 -22.12 -15.10
C GLU A 199 -10.33 -21.07 -15.29
N LEU A 200 -10.00 -19.98 -16.01
CA LEU A 200 -10.93 -18.89 -16.31
C LEU A 200 -11.36 -18.97 -17.76
N ASN A 201 -12.67 -18.88 -18.01
CA ASN A 201 -13.23 -18.94 -19.35
C ASN A 201 -12.62 -17.88 -20.27
N GLY A 202 -12.01 -18.33 -21.38
CA GLY A 202 -11.40 -17.45 -22.37
C GLY A 202 -9.97 -16.98 -22.05
N LEU A 203 -9.42 -17.34 -20.89
CA LEU A 203 -8.02 -17.08 -20.55
C LEU A 203 -7.18 -18.30 -20.89
N ASP A 204 -6.24 -18.16 -21.83
CA ASP A 204 -5.38 -19.28 -22.21
C ASP A 204 -4.45 -19.69 -21.05
N LYS A 205 -4.10 -20.98 -21.01
CA LYS A 205 -3.31 -21.57 -19.92
C LYS A 205 -1.93 -20.92 -19.77
N GLU A 206 -1.28 -20.54 -20.87
CA GLU A 206 0.05 -19.93 -20.82
C GLU A 206 -0.02 -18.54 -20.17
N LEU A 207 -0.93 -17.69 -20.67
CA LEU A 207 -1.16 -16.35 -20.12
C LEU A 207 -1.61 -16.44 -18.66
N ARG A 208 -2.48 -17.39 -18.31
CA ARG A 208 -2.90 -17.62 -16.93
C ARG A 208 -1.72 -17.86 -16.00
N LEU A 209 -0.79 -18.74 -16.37
CA LEU A 209 0.40 -19.03 -15.56
C LEU A 209 1.33 -17.82 -15.45
N ARG A 210 1.50 -17.06 -16.55
CA ARG A 210 2.31 -15.82 -16.56
C ARG A 210 1.69 -14.72 -15.67
N VAL A 211 0.36 -14.59 -15.66
CA VAL A 211 -0.35 -13.64 -14.79
C VAL A 211 -0.26 -14.06 -13.32
N GLU A 212 -0.39 -15.37 -13.03
CA GLU A 212 -0.18 -15.91 -11.69
C GLU A 212 1.24 -15.59 -11.19
N GLU A 213 2.25 -15.84 -12.01
CA GLU A 213 3.64 -15.52 -11.69
C GLU A 213 3.82 -14.02 -11.43
N LEU A 214 3.27 -13.16 -12.30
CA LEU A 214 3.32 -11.71 -12.15
C LEU A 214 2.72 -11.25 -10.82
N LEU A 215 1.52 -11.69 -10.47
CA LEU A 215 0.87 -11.31 -9.20
C LEU A 215 1.70 -11.75 -7.99
N ASN A 216 2.30 -12.95 -8.04
CA ASN A 216 3.20 -13.41 -6.98
C ASN A 216 4.52 -12.63 -6.92
N ILE A 217 5.08 -12.20 -8.06
CA ILE A 217 6.25 -11.31 -8.09
C ILE A 217 5.89 -9.97 -7.46
N MET A 218 4.76 -9.38 -7.86
CA MET A 218 4.27 -8.13 -7.32
C MET A 218 4.10 -8.22 -5.80
N TYR A 219 3.42 -9.25 -5.31
CA TYR A 219 3.26 -9.51 -3.88
C TYR A 219 4.61 -9.59 -3.14
N ARG A 220 5.52 -10.46 -3.58
CA ARG A 220 6.81 -10.68 -2.91
C ARG A 220 7.72 -9.45 -2.92
N LYS A 221 7.69 -8.69 -4.01
CA LYS A 221 8.46 -7.44 -4.16
C LYS A 221 7.74 -6.23 -3.57
N GLY A 222 6.50 -6.37 -3.08
CA GLY A 222 5.74 -5.27 -2.50
C GLY A 222 5.14 -4.28 -3.51
N PHE A 223 4.97 -4.67 -4.78
CA PHE A 223 4.25 -3.86 -5.76
C PHE A 223 2.73 -4.07 -5.69
N PHE A 224 1.96 -3.01 -5.90
CA PHE A 224 0.51 -3.09 -6.06
C PHE A 224 -0.01 -1.90 -6.87
N VAL A 225 -1.21 -2.01 -7.45
CA VAL A 225 -1.83 -0.94 -8.25
C VAL A 225 -2.98 -0.31 -7.48
N ASP A 226 -2.99 1.01 -7.38
CA ASP A 226 -4.08 1.76 -6.76
C ASP A 226 -4.41 3.01 -7.59
N GLY A 227 -5.65 3.04 -8.09
CA GLY A 227 -6.09 4.05 -9.05
C GLY A 227 -5.19 4.10 -10.28
N ARG A 228 -4.50 5.23 -10.48
CA ARG A 228 -3.62 5.50 -11.64
C ARG A 228 -2.13 5.33 -11.33
N TRP A 229 -1.79 4.69 -10.21
CA TRP A 229 -0.43 4.54 -9.74
C TRP A 229 -0.05 3.08 -9.56
N LEU A 230 1.19 2.75 -9.91
CA LEU A 230 1.88 1.56 -9.44
C LEU A 230 2.67 1.98 -8.21
N TYR A 231 2.28 1.41 -7.07
CA TYR A 231 2.93 1.59 -5.79
C TYR A 231 3.94 0.48 -5.54
N TYR A 232 4.93 0.80 -4.72
CA TYR A 232 5.90 -0.10 -4.14
C TYR A 232 5.96 0.17 -2.64
N GLN A 233 5.93 -0.90 -1.84
CA GLN A 233 6.12 -0.87 -0.40
C GLN A 233 7.21 -1.88 -0.04
N TYR A 234 8.29 -1.44 0.61
CA TYR A 234 9.41 -2.31 0.93
C TYR A 234 8.99 -3.38 1.95
N PRO A 235 9.04 -4.69 1.60
CA PRO A 235 8.56 -5.75 2.49
C PRO A 235 9.30 -5.86 3.82
N ASN A 236 10.58 -5.43 3.86
CA ASN A 236 11.44 -5.54 5.04
C ASN A 236 11.62 -4.19 5.79
N TYR A 237 10.78 -3.19 5.51
CA TYR A 237 10.90 -1.85 6.09
C TYR A 237 10.99 -1.87 7.63
N TYR A 238 10.05 -2.57 8.29
CA TYR A 238 9.97 -2.60 9.75
C TYR A 238 11.20 -3.25 10.41
N GLN A 239 11.84 -4.20 9.72
CA GLN A 239 12.99 -4.94 10.23
C GLN A 239 14.30 -4.20 9.97
N GLU A 240 14.45 -3.57 8.80
CA GLU A 240 15.74 -3.06 8.33
C GLU A 240 15.89 -1.55 8.39
N VAL A 241 14.78 -0.79 8.31
CA VAL A 241 14.81 0.65 8.07
C VAL A 241 14.18 1.43 9.21
N GLU A 242 13.01 1.02 9.68
CA GLU A 242 12.26 1.73 10.72
C GLU A 242 13.07 2.00 12.00
N PRO A 243 13.82 1.04 12.60
CA PRO A 243 14.56 1.29 13.82
C PRO A 243 15.59 2.42 13.67
N ARG A 244 16.19 2.54 12.49
CA ARG A 244 17.15 3.60 12.17
C ARG A 244 16.47 4.96 12.08
N ILE A 245 15.33 5.05 11.39
CA ILE A 245 14.54 6.29 11.25
C ILE A 245 14.11 6.81 12.62
N ILE A 246 13.65 5.90 13.48
CA ILE A 246 13.22 6.21 14.85
C ILE A 246 14.38 6.83 15.63
N GLN A 247 15.53 6.18 15.63
CA GLN A 247 16.72 6.64 16.35
C GLN A 247 17.21 8.01 15.84
N GLU A 248 17.19 8.19 14.53
CA GLU A 248 17.61 9.45 13.89
C GLU A 248 16.66 10.60 14.23
N THR A 249 15.35 10.35 14.10
CA THR A 249 14.30 11.31 14.46
C THR A 249 14.46 11.77 15.90
N MET A 250 14.68 10.84 16.83
CA MET A 250 14.89 11.16 18.24
C MET A 250 16.13 11.99 18.48
N THR A 251 17.20 11.73 17.73
CA THR A 251 18.44 12.51 17.80
C THR A 251 18.21 13.96 17.36
N VAL A 252 17.49 14.16 16.26
CA VAL A 252 17.11 15.51 15.77
C VAL A 252 16.24 16.24 16.79
N LEU A 253 15.23 15.57 17.35
CA LEU A 253 14.34 16.15 18.35
C LEU A 253 15.11 16.53 19.63
N ALA A 254 16.00 15.66 20.13
CA ALA A 254 16.81 15.94 21.31
C ALA A 254 17.77 17.12 21.11
N LYS A 255 18.46 17.20 19.96
CA LYS A 255 19.29 18.36 19.59
C LYS A 255 18.46 19.65 19.56
N THR A 256 17.28 19.58 18.97
CA THR A 256 16.33 20.69 18.92
C THR A 256 15.97 21.16 20.33
N SER A 257 15.67 20.24 21.26
CA SER A 257 15.35 20.57 22.65
C SER A 257 16.49 21.31 23.33
N ASN A 258 17.70 20.76 23.22
CA ASN A 258 18.90 21.34 23.84
C ASN A 258 19.17 22.76 23.33
N LYS A 259 18.97 22.97 22.02
CA LYS A 259 19.16 24.28 21.38
C LYS A 259 18.06 25.28 21.74
N ALA A 260 16.81 24.82 21.78
CA ALA A 260 15.67 25.68 22.09
C ALA A 260 15.62 26.10 23.56
N GLY A 261 16.18 25.31 24.48
CA GLY A 261 16.14 25.57 25.92
C GLY A 261 14.70 25.70 26.45
N THR A 262 13.78 24.94 25.87
CA THR A 262 12.34 24.89 26.23
C THR A 262 11.87 23.45 26.21
N THR A 263 10.87 23.13 27.02
CA THR A 263 10.20 21.83 27.04
C THR A 263 8.92 21.78 26.22
N ASN A 264 8.53 22.90 25.60
CA ASN A 264 7.28 23.03 24.86
C ASN A 264 7.54 23.20 23.37
N VAL A 265 6.78 22.47 22.55
CA VAL A 265 6.79 22.60 21.10
C VAL A 265 6.01 23.86 20.70
N ALA A 266 6.73 24.96 20.54
CA ALA A 266 6.22 26.29 20.20
C ALA A 266 7.22 27.05 19.28
N ASP A 267 6.97 28.31 18.96
CA ASP A 267 7.76 29.08 17.98
C ASP A 267 9.29 28.97 18.18
N LYS A 268 9.80 29.13 19.41
CA LYS A 268 11.24 29.00 19.70
C LYS A 268 11.80 27.62 19.34
N TRP A 269 11.00 26.58 19.57
CA TRP A 269 11.33 25.21 19.20
C TRP A 269 11.32 25.03 17.68
N ILE A 270 10.36 25.62 16.97
CA ILE A 270 10.29 25.59 15.49
C ILE A 270 11.52 26.26 14.88
N GLU A 271 11.95 27.41 15.39
CA GLU A 271 13.18 28.08 14.94
C GLU A 271 14.41 27.20 15.18
N SER A 272 14.52 26.61 16.37
CA SER A 272 15.63 25.72 16.70
C SER A 272 15.66 24.48 15.82
N LEU A 273 14.50 23.89 15.53
CA LEU A 273 14.38 22.74 14.63
C LEU A 273 14.87 23.15 13.24
N LEU A 274 14.34 24.25 12.69
CA LEU A 274 14.75 24.75 11.38
C LEU A 274 16.26 24.93 11.29
N GLU A 275 16.89 25.52 12.31
CA GLU A 275 18.34 25.68 12.33
C GLU A 275 19.08 24.34 12.30
N ILE A 276 18.67 23.37 13.13
CA ILE A 276 19.25 22.01 13.12
C ILE A 276 19.09 21.36 11.73
N ILE A 277 17.90 21.44 11.13
CA ILE A 277 17.65 20.89 9.80
C ILE A 277 18.55 21.54 8.75
N ARG A 278 18.75 22.85 8.79
CA ARG A 278 19.65 23.57 7.86
C ARG A 278 21.11 23.15 8.05
N GLU A 279 21.57 23.10 9.29
CA GLU A 279 22.94 22.66 9.65
C GLU A 279 23.23 21.25 9.15
N GLU A 280 22.24 20.35 9.12
CA GLU A 280 22.42 18.96 8.71
C GLU A 280 22.20 18.70 7.21
N LEU A 281 21.34 19.48 6.54
CA LEU A 281 20.96 19.27 5.13
C LEU A 281 21.71 20.17 4.14
N GLU A 282 21.94 21.45 4.46
CA GLU A 282 22.57 22.40 3.51
C GLU A 282 24.00 21.99 3.13
N PRO A 283 24.87 21.49 4.05
CA PRO A 283 26.19 20.98 3.68
C PRO A 283 26.16 19.76 2.77
N LYS A 284 25.04 19.02 2.74
CA LYS A 284 24.82 17.88 1.85
C LYS A 284 24.26 18.29 0.48
N GLY A 285 24.14 19.60 0.22
CA GLY A 285 23.63 20.17 -1.02
C GLY A 285 22.12 20.34 -1.06
N ILE A 286 21.42 20.07 0.04
CA ILE A 286 19.95 20.15 0.10
C ILE A 286 19.54 21.52 0.64
N ARG A 287 18.96 22.35 -0.22
CA ARG A 287 18.45 23.66 0.17
C ARG A 287 17.15 23.52 0.95
N VAL A 288 17.14 24.05 2.16
CA VAL A 288 15.94 24.17 3.00
C VAL A 288 15.21 25.47 2.68
N LEU A 289 13.87 25.42 2.62
CA LEU A 289 13.02 26.60 2.47
C LEU A 289 12.43 26.99 3.83
N PRO A 290 12.96 28.03 4.51
CA PRO A 290 12.57 28.36 5.88
C PRO A 290 11.08 28.65 6.05
N HIS A 291 10.47 29.36 5.10
CA HIS A 291 9.09 29.77 5.20
C HIS A 291 8.15 28.57 5.10
N GLU A 292 8.32 27.75 4.07
CA GLU A 292 7.55 26.52 3.85
C GLU A 292 7.79 25.49 4.95
N PHE A 293 9.02 25.36 5.45
CA PHE A 293 9.32 24.47 6.57
C PHE A 293 8.57 24.90 7.84
N LYS A 294 8.61 26.19 8.20
CA LYS A 294 7.83 26.71 9.34
C LYS A 294 6.34 26.50 9.16
N LEU A 295 5.83 26.72 7.94
CA LEU A 295 4.42 26.49 7.61
C LEU A 295 4.03 25.03 7.81
N PHE A 296 4.87 24.10 7.36
CA PHE A 296 4.68 22.66 7.59
C PHE A 296 4.58 22.32 9.09
N ILE A 297 5.52 22.79 9.91
CA ILE A 297 5.48 22.54 11.35
C ILE A 297 4.25 23.18 12.00
N LYS A 298 3.86 24.39 11.58
CA LYS A 298 2.64 25.03 12.08
C LYS A 298 1.38 24.19 11.78
N TYR A 299 1.26 23.64 10.58
CA TYR A 299 0.13 22.75 10.26
C TYR A 299 0.12 21.47 11.11
N LEU A 300 1.28 20.91 11.44
CA LEU A 300 1.34 19.80 12.38
C LEU A 300 0.85 20.19 13.78
N LEU A 301 1.05 21.45 14.20
CA LEU A 301 0.64 21.93 15.52
C LEU A 301 -0.81 22.41 15.59
N GLU A 302 -1.43 22.74 14.45
CA GLU A 302 -2.86 23.07 14.37
C GLU A 302 -3.75 21.88 14.71
N ASP A 303 -3.33 20.67 14.34
CA ASP A 303 -4.04 19.45 14.71
C ASP A 303 -3.66 19.05 16.15
N LYS A 304 -4.66 18.98 17.04
CA LYS A 304 -4.43 18.68 18.46
C LYS A 304 -3.84 17.28 18.69
N LYS A 305 -4.21 16.29 17.86
CA LYS A 305 -3.68 14.92 17.96
C LYS A 305 -2.20 14.93 17.56
N LEU A 306 -1.85 15.59 16.47
CA LEU A 306 -0.46 15.71 15.99
C LEU A 306 0.41 16.58 16.91
N SER A 307 -0.13 17.66 17.44
CA SER A 307 0.54 18.51 18.42
C SER A 307 0.89 17.74 19.69
N ASN A 308 -0.09 17.03 20.26
CA ASN A 308 0.13 16.15 21.42
C ASN A 308 1.15 15.05 21.11
N LEU A 309 1.11 14.53 19.89
CA LEU A 309 2.04 13.51 19.42
C LEU A 309 3.47 14.04 19.36
N LEU A 310 3.70 15.16 18.70
CA LEU A 310 5.01 15.81 18.64
C LEU A 310 5.53 16.14 20.03
N GLN A 311 4.67 16.66 20.92
CA GLN A 311 5.02 16.92 22.31
C GLN A 311 5.36 15.62 23.07
N GLY A 312 4.65 14.53 22.82
CA GLY A 312 4.95 13.21 23.36
C GLY A 312 6.32 12.71 22.89
N MET A 313 6.60 12.75 21.58
CA MET A 313 7.89 12.37 21.00
C MET A 313 9.03 13.20 21.60
N PHE A 314 8.80 14.50 21.73
CA PHE A 314 9.72 15.43 22.36
C PHE A 314 10.02 15.06 23.83
N ASN A 315 9.00 14.75 24.63
CA ASN A 315 9.16 14.33 26.02
C ASN A 315 9.94 13.02 26.15
N TYR A 316 9.73 12.07 25.24
CA TYR A 316 10.51 10.82 25.21
C TYR A 316 11.97 11.06 24.84
N ALA A 317 12.23 11.95 23.88
CA ALA A 317 13.59 12.28 23.46
C ALA A 317 14.42 12.85 24.63
N LEU A 318 13.80 13.69 25.45
CA LEU A 318 14.42 14.23 26.67
C LEU A 318 14.74 13.18 27.73
N GLN A 319 13.95 12.10 27.82
CA GLN A 319 14.15 11.05 28.83
C GLN A 319 15.20 10.00 28.42
N GLY A 320 15.72 10.05 27.19
CA GLY A 320 16.67 9.05 26.68
C GLY A 320 16.11 7.62 26.59
N LYS A 321 14.78 7.46 26.66
CA LYS A 321 14.09 6.15 26.65
C LYS A 321 13.72 5.74 25.23
N SER A 322 14.71 5.38 24.41
CA SER A 322 14.51 4.96 23.01
C SER A 322 13.67 3.68 22.87
N GLU A 323 13.73 2.75 23.83
CA GLU A 323 13.03 1.46 23.76
C GLU A 323 11.50 1.57 23.89
N LEU A 324 10.99 2.49 24.73
CA LEU A 324 9.55 2.78 24.85
C LEU A 324 9.00 3.53 23.62
N PHE A 325 9.89 4.24 22.92
CA PHE A 325 9.55 5.05 21.76
C PHE A 325 9.28 4.21 20.51
N ALA A 326 10.01 3.10 20.31
CA ALA A 326 9.75 2.16 19.21
C ALA A 326 8.34 1.55 19.29
N THR A 327 7.91 1.16 20.49
CA THR A 327 6.55 0.67 20.75
C THR A 327 5.50 1.74 20.47
N TYR A 328 5.76 3.01 20.85
CA TYR A 328 4.83 4.12 20.62
C TYR A 328 4.74 4.49 19.13
N ILE A 329 5.86 4.52 18.42
CA ILE A 329 5.93 4.83 16.98
C ILE A 329 5.23 3.75 16.15
N SER A 330 5.46 2.48 16.45
CA SER A 330 4.82 1.37 15.72
C SER A 330 3.28 1.37 15.82
N LEU A 331 2.72 2.10 16.78
CA LEU A 331 1.28 2.24 17.02
C LEU A 331 0.67 3.47 16.34
N LEU A 332 1.49 4.34 15.74
CA LEU A 332 1.06 5.62 15.20
C LEU A 332 1.18 5.59 13.68
N ASP A 333 0.02 5.70 13.04
CA ASP A 333 -0.12 5.89 11.60
C ASP A 333 0.28 7.36 11.31
N TYR A 334 1.57 7.59 11.03
CA TYR A 334 2.17 8.93 10.90
C TYR A 334 2.06 9.51 9.49
N ASP A 335 0.92 9.35 8.82
CA ASP A 335 0.75 9.85 7.45
C ASP A 335 1.12 11.34 7.29
N ASP A 336 0.88 12.13 8.34
CA ASP A 336 1.19 13.57 8.38
C ASP A 336 2.69 13.92 8.48
N LEU A 337 3.52 13.02 9.01
CA LEU A 337 4.98 13.23 9.10
C LEU A 337 5.71 12.75 7.84
N ILE A 338 5.05 11.92 7.03
CA ILE A 338 5.61 11.42 5.77
C ILE A 338 5.92 12.58 4.84
N GLY A 339 7.03 12.46 4.13
CA GLY A 339 7.35 13.32 3.01
C GLY A 339 7.77 12.50 1.80
N LYS A 340 7.97 13.17 0.67
CA LYS A 340 8.35 12.51 -0.58
C LYS A 340 9.29 13.35 -1.41
N TRP A 341 10.36 12.72 -1.87
CA TRP A 341 11.15 13.24 -2.98
C TRP A 341 10.41 13.02 -4.29
N MET A 342 10.37 14.05 -5.10
CA MET A 342 9.73 14.05 -6.41
C MET A 342 10.72 14.52 -7.48
N VAL A 343 10.76 13.80 -8.59
CA VAL A 343 11.52 14.19 -9.78
C VAL A 343 10.73 13.85 -11.04
N PHE A 344 10.78 14.70 -12.05
CA PHE A 344 10.16 14.45 -13.36
C PHE A 344 11.23 13.95 -14.31
N VAL A 345 10.99 12.80 -14.93
CA VAL A 345 11.94 12.15 -15.85
C VAL A 345 11.28 11.85 -17.19
N PRO A 346 12.05 11.75 -18.28
CA PRO A 346 11.55 11.38 -19.60
C PRO A 346 10.75 10.07 -19.58
N THR A 347 9.60 10.08 -20.26
CA THR A 347 8.64 8.97 -20.25
C THR A 347 9.21 7.65 -20.78
N ASP A 348 10.15 7.69 -21.72
CA ASP A 348 10.82 6.54 -22.33
C ASP A 348 11.79 5.82 -21.37
N LEU A 349 12.39 6.55 -20.42
CA LEU A 349 13.27 6.00 -19.40
C LEU A 349 12.57 5.75 -18.06
N TYR A 350 11.33 6.21 -17.92
CA TYR A 350 10.64 6.35 -16.64
C TYR A 350 10.55 5.05 -15.79
N PRO A 351 10.02 3.92 -16.30
CA PRO A 351 9.95 2.68 -15.51
C PRO A 351 11.34 2.11 -15.17
N LYS A 352 12.30 2.28 -16.07
CA LYS A 352 13.67 1.80 -15.92
C LYS A 352 14.40 2.54 -14.81
N ILE A 353 14.35 3.88 -14.82
CA ILE A 353 14.93 4.70 -13.75
C ILE A 353 14.30 4.35 -12.40
N PHE A 354 12.97 4.20 -12.37
CA PHE A 354 12.27 3.83 -11.14
C PHE A 354 12.77 2.50 -10.57
N ARG A 355 12.88 1.47 -11.40
CA ARG A 355 13.42 0.17 -11.00
C ARG A 355 14.85 0.28 -10.44
N TYR A 356 15.75 0.98 -11.13
CA TYR A 356 17.12 1.16 -10.62
C TYR A 356 17.18 1.96 -9.31
N MET A 357 16.31 2.96 -9.14
CA MET A 357 16.21 3.69 -7.88
C MET A 357 15.79 2.76 -6.75
N LEU A 358 14.78 1.91 -6.96
CA LEU A 358 14.33 0.95 -5.95
C LEU A 358 15.44 -0.05 -5.60
N GLU A 359 16.08 -0.67 -6.60
CA GLU A 359 17.18 -1.62 -6.40
C GLU A 359 18.35 -0.98 -5.62
N ALA A 360 18.68 0.28 -5.92
CA ALA A 360 19.73 1.01 -5.21
C ALA A 360 19.33 1.37 -3.77
N LEU A 361 18.07 1.76 -3.54
CA LEU A 361 17.55 2.07 -2.20
C LEU A 361 17.45 0.82 -1.34
N GLU A 362 16.99 -0.32 -1.88
CA GLU A 362 16.95 -1.60 -1.20
C GLU A 362 18.36 -2.02 -0.77
N LYS A 363 19.33 -1.98 -1.69
CA LYS A 363 20.73 -2.31 -1.41
C LYS A 363 21.33 -1.40 -0.33
N ALA A 364 20.95 -0.13 -0.29
CA ALA A 364 21.39 0.82 0.72
C ALA A 364 20.62 0.73 2.05
N LYS A 365 19.60 -0.13 2.15
CA LYS A 365 18.66 -0.21 3.29
C LYS A 365 17.98 1.13 3.56
N LEU A 366 17.52 1.77 2.48
CA LEU A 366 16.81 3.05 2.43
C LEU A 366 15.45 2.95 1.72
N ALA A 367 15.02 1.74 1.35
CA ALA A 367 13.72 1.55 0.71
C ALA A 367 12.60 1.64 1.76
N TYR A 368 11.54 2.39 1.43
CA TYR A 368 10.35 2.49 2.26
C TYR A 368 9.09 2.32 1.42
N SER A 369 8.70 3.37 0.69
CA SER A 369 7.54 3.37 -0.18
C SER A 369 7.83 4.25 -1.39
N ALA A 370 7.23 3.93 -2.52
CA ALA A 370 7.43 4.66 -3.75
C ALA A 370 6.26 4.48 -4.70
N LYS A 371 6.12 5.36 -5.68
CA LYS A 371 5.13 5.18 -6.76
C LYS A 371 5.49 5.85 -8.06
N ILE A 372 4.97 5.26 -9.13
CA ILE A 372 4.96 5.82 -10.48
C ILE A 372 3.57 5.78 -11.08
N VAL A 373 3.33 6.63 -12.07
CA VAL A 373 2.09 6.62 -12.86
C VAL A 373 1.99 5.30 -13.61
N SER A 374 0.80 4.70 -13.57
CA SER A 374 0.50 3.43 -14.23
C SER A 374 -0.57 3.55 -15.30
N SER A 375 -1.22 4.69 -15.51
CA SER A 375 -2.31 4.81 -16.49
C SER A 375 -1.80 5.05 -17.92
N ARG A 376 -2.40 4.36 -18.91
CA ARG A 376 -1.98 4.38 -20.32
C ARG A 376 -1.96 5.78 -20.95
N ASP A 377 -2.96 6.61 -20.64
CA ASP A 377 -3.13 7.97 -21.18
C ASP A 377 -1.95 8.91 -20.85
N GLN A 378 -1.30 8.70 -19.72
CA GLN A 378 -0.21 9.57 -19.25
C GLN A 378 1.09 9.29 -20.01
N TYR A 379 1.37 8.02 -20.34
CA TYR A 379 2.55 7.62 -21.11
C TYR A 379 2.49 8.12 -22.57
N THR A 380 1.30 8.33 -23.12
CA THR A 380 1.12 8.83 -24.49
C THR A 380 1.06 10.36 -24.57
N SER A 381 0.59 11.03 -23.52
CA SER A 381 0.31 12.48 -23.55
C SER A 381 1.39 13.36 -22.94
N LYS A 382 2.30 12.80 -22.14
CA LYS A 382 3.31 13.57 -21.41
C LYS A 382 4.73 13.20 -21.82
N GLY A 383 5.57 14.22 -22.01
CA GLY A 383 7.00 14.05 -22.25
C GLY A 383 7.79 13.64 -21.00
N GLU A 384 7.29 14.01 -19.81
CA GLU A 384 7.90 13.65 -18.53
C GLU A 384 6.84 13.19 -17.51
N LEU A 385 7.22 12.25 -16.64
CA LEU A 385 6.37 11.70 -15.59
C LEU A 385 7.07 11.75 -14.22
N PRO A 386 6.30 11.91 -13.12
CA PRO A 386 6.88 12.05 -11.79
C PRO A 386 7.26 10.70 -11.18
N ILE A 387 8.52 10.51 -10.78
CA ILE A 387 8.91 9.49 -9.82
C ILE A 387 8.73 10.07 -8.42
N ILE A 388 8.07 9.31 -7.54
CA ILE A 388 7.83 9.71 -6.15
C ILE A 388 8.44 8.64 -5.23
N ILE A 389 9.42 9.05 -4.42
CA ILE A 389 10.05 8.21 -3.40
C ILE A 389 9.70 8.78 -2.03
N TYR A 390 9.05 7.99 -1.19
CA TYR A 390 8.62 8.42 0.13
C TYR A 390 9.71 8.28 1.18
N VAL A 391 9.65 9.14 2.18
CA VAL A 391 10.46 9.13 3.39
C VAL A 391 9.50 9.14 4.60
N PRO A 392 9.65 8.21 5.56
CA PRO A 392 8.67 8.08 6.65
C PRO A 392 8.54 9.31 7.56
N VAL A 393 9.62 10.08 7.72
CA VAL A 393 9.64 11.26 8.60
C VAL A 393 10.34 12.43 7.91
N SER A 394 9.62 13.54 7.73
CA SER A 394 10.06 14.74 7.00
C SER A 394 11.20 15.54 7.64
N PHE A 395 11.73 15.09 8.78
CA PHE A 395 12.88 15.68 9.45
C PHE A 395 13.92 14.64 9.95
N ALA A 396 13.88 13.41 9.43
CA ALA A 396 15.00 12.46 9.54
C ALA A 396 16.10 12.85 8.53
N THR A 397 16.92 13.83 8.89
CA THR A 397 17.83 14.56 7.98
C THR A 397 18.89 13.71 7.27
N SER A 398 19.53 12.75 7.95
CA SER A 398 20.50 11.86 7.32
C SER A 398 19.82 10.93 6.33
N TYR A 399 18.70 10.32 6.73
CA TYR A 399 17.93 9.46 5.84
C TYR A 399 17.42 10.22 4.61
N ILE A 400 16.83 11.40 4.80
CA ILE A 400 16.37 12.28 3.72
C ILE A 400 17.51 12.54 2.73
N ALA A 401 18.69 12.89 3.24
CA ALA A 401 19.84 13.21 2.41
C ALA A 401 20.43 11.98 1.70
N GLU A 402 20.45 10.83 2.34
CA GLU A 402 20.93 9.58 1.75
C GLU A 402 20.00 9.08 0.64
N VAL A 403 18.68 9.14 0.85
CA VAL A 403 17.68 8.85 -0.20
C VAL A 403 17.88 9.80 -1.38
N ALA A 404 18.00 11.10 -1.13
CA ALA A 404 18.23 12.10 -2.18
C ALA A 404 19.52 11.79 -2.96
N LYS A 405 20.60 11.44 -2.28
CA LYS A 405 21.88 11.06 -2.92
C LYS A 405 21.75 9.83 -3.80
N VAL A 406 21.06 8.77 -3.34
CA VAL A 406 20.82 7.56 -4.14
C VAL A 406 20.00 7.88 -5.39
N MET A 407 18.94 8.66 -5.24
CA MET A 407 18.12 9.10 -6.38
C MET A 407 18.95 9.91 -7.38
N LYS A 408 19.72 10.89 -6.91
CA LYS A 408 20.58 11.75 -7.75
C LYS A 408 21.60 10.94 -8.53
N ASN A 409 22.34 10.06 -7.86
CA ASN A 409 23.31 9.18 -8.51
C ASN A 409 22.64 8.31 -9.60
N THR A 410 21.41 7.82 -9.34
CA THR A 410 20.66 7.04 -10.32
C THR A 410 20.30 7.87 -11.55
N LEU A 411 19.86 9.12 -11.36
CA LEU A 411 19.57 10.05 -12.46
C LEU A 411 20.81 10.39 -13.28
N GLU A 412 21.93 10.68 -12.60
CA GLU A 412 23.21 11.01 -13.24
C GLU A 412 23.74 9.84 -14.09
N ASN A 413 23.60 8.60 -13.63
CA ASN A 413 23.95 7.40 -14.39
C ASN A 413 23.11 7.22 -15.67
N HIS A 414 21.97 7.91 -15.76
CA HIS A 414 21.11 7.97 -16.94
C HIS A 414 21.19 9.31 -17.67
N HIS A 415 22.21 10.13 -17.38
CA HIS A 415 22.44 11.45 -17.97
C HIS A 415 21.28 12.43 -17.77
N ILE A 416 20.55 12.30 -16.67
CA ILE A 416 19.44 13.19 -16.30
C ILE A 416 19.90 14.16 -15.23
N SER A 417 19.95 15.45 -15.59
CA SER A 417 20.25 16.54 -14.66
C SER A 417 18.96 17.30 -14.35
N LYS A 418 18.20 16.84 -13.35
CA LYS A 418 16.95 17.46 -12.89
C LYS A 418 17.00 17.71 -11.40
N ASN A 419 16.42 18.83 -10.97
CA ASN A 419 16.24 19.13 -9.55
C ASN A 419 15.22 18.16 -8.95
N MET A 420 15.43 17.82 -7.67
CA MET A 420 14.47 17.03 -6.91
C MET A 420 13.83 17.88 -5.82
N PHE A 421 12.54 17.65 -5.57
CA PHE A 421 11.75 18.47 -4.64
C PHE A 421 11.20 17.58 -3.53
N PHE A 422 11.38 17.98 -2.27
CA PHE A 422 10.82 17.25 -1.13
C PHE A 422 9.54 17.90 -0.65
N LYS A 423 8.42 17.18 -0.79
CA LYS A 423 7.08 17.64 -0.40
C LYS A 423 6.57 16.84 0.81
N PRO A 424 6.16 17.47 1.91
CA PRO A 424 5.44 16.77 2.98
C PRO A 424 4.05 16.30 2.51
N ASP A 425 3.58 15.16 2.99
CA ASP A 425 2.26 14.64 2.62
C ASP A 425 1.13 15.51 3.17
N LEU A 426 1.30 16.09 4.36
CA LEU A 426 0.41 17.10 4.94
C LEU A 426 0.13 18.29 4.00
N PHE A 427 1.09 18.72 3.18
CA PHE A 427 0.84 19.76 2.18
C PHE A 427 -0.14 19.29 1.09
N THR A 428 -0.13 18.00 0.75
CA THR A 428 -1.08 17.40 -0.19
C THR A 428 -2.49 17.41 0.41
N GLU A 429 -2.61 17.06 1.69
CA GLU A 429 -3.89 17.05 2.42
C GLU A 429 -4.49 18.44 2.62
N LYS A 430 -3.64 19.44 2.91
CA LYS A 430 -4.03 20.85 3.02
C LYS A 430 -4.26 21.54 1.66
N GLY A 431 -4.18 20.80 0.55
CA GLY A 431 -4.44 21.34 -0.79
C GLY A 431 -3.35 22.28 -1.33
N ILE A 432 -2.12 22.18 -0.82
CA ILE A 432 -0.99 23.03 -1.22
C ILE A 432 -0.30 22.38 -2.42
N TYR A 433 -0.62 22.91 -3.60
CA TYR A 433 -0.07 22.51 -4.89
C TYR A 433 0.62 23.68 -5.58
N SER A 434 1.44 23.40 -6.59
CA SER A 434 2.18 24.42 -7.35
C SER A 434 1.29 25.47 -8.04
N SER A 435 0.00 25.20 -8.21
CA SER A 435 -0.99 26.14 -8.75
C SER A 435 -1.48 27.16 -7.72
N ASN A 436 -1.18 26.99 -6.43
CA ASN A 436 -1.54 27.93 -5.38
C ASN A 436 -0.38 28.92 -5.16
N ALA A 437 -0.57 30.18 -5.56
CA ALA A 437 0.51 31.15 -5.75
C ALA A 437 1.22 31.60 -4.45
N ASN A 438 0.62 31.35 -3.28
CA ASN A 438 1.09 31.94 -2.03
C ASN A 438 2.27 31.18 -1.39
N TYR A 439 2.44 29.89 -1.69
CA TYR A 439 3.46 29.05 -1.06
C TYR A 439 4.02 28.03 -2.04
N ARG A 440 5.31 27.66 -1.88
CA ARG A 440 5.82 26.48 -2.59
C ARG A 440 5.25 25.22 -1.95
N SER A 441 4.97 24.22 -2.78
CA SER A 441 4.43 22.94 -2.31
C SER A 441 5.49 21.96 -1.81
N TYR A 442 6.71 22.43 -1.53
CA TYR A 442 7.85 21.61 -1.09
C TYR A 442 8.70 22.40 -0.08
N ILE A 443 9.39 21.68 0.80
CA ILE A 443 10.22 22.27 1.88
C ILE A 443 11.73 22.13 1.61
N TYR A 444 12.15 21.16 0.78
CA TYR A 444 13.56 20.97 0.41
C TYR A 444 13.75 20.86 -1.11
N ILE A 445 14.96 21.17 -1.58
CA ILE A 445 15.39 21.02 -2.97
C ILE A 445 16.80 20.43 -2.99
N TYR A 446 17.04 19.42 -3.84
CA TYR A 446 18.37 18.83 -4.04
C TYR A 446 18.83 18.93 -5.50
#